data_AF-A0A1Q3DIE1-F1
#
_entry.id   AF-A0A1Q3DIE1-F1
#
_cell.length_a   1.000
_cell.length_b   1.000
_cell.length_c   1.000
_cell.angle_alpha   90.00
_cell.angle_beta   90.00
_cell.angle_gamma   90.00
#
_symmetry.space_group_name_H-M   'P 1'
#
loop_
_entity.id
_entity.type
_entity.pdbx_description
1 polymer ?
#
loop_
_entity_poly.entity_id
_entity_poly.type
_entity_poly.pdbx_seq_one_letter_code
_entity_poly.pdbx_strand_id
1 'polypeptide(L)'
;ALLIVFTQTSFSAETDDVEPVSVPLDKILECMMSCIRVALVNDILDQENNLMHVFSVSLSPGFPWTVKLSAFSAIKELCSRVSNWLDDSQGTHLQGSIISIVKVLFHSVSPKVLECIITVKIAQVHVAASECLLEIMKLYRRISEVHLIDAGFEGELLHQYEVETNEAAKSLLRKCINIFQNLED
;
A
#
# COMPACT_ATOMS: atom_id res chain seq x y z
N ALA A 1 -18.88 5.87 -11.40
CA ALA A 1 -19.66 4.73 -10.87
C ALA A 1 -18.96 4.01 -9.70
N LEU A 2 -17.63 3.78 -9.76
CA LEU A 2 -16.89 3.01 -8.75
C LEU A 2 -16.80 3.62 -7.34
N LEU A 3 -16.92 4.96 -7.18
CA LEU A 3 -16.84 5.61 -5.86
C LEU A 3 -18.15 6.08 -5.25
N ILE A 4 -19.25 6.00 -5.98
CA ILE A 4 -20.57 6.31 -5.40
C ILE A 4 -20.95 5.28 -4.32
N VAL A 5 -20.36 4.08 -4.38
CA VAL A 5 -20.50 3.06 -3.33
C VAL A 5 -19.66 3.36 -2.09
N PHE A 6 -18.57 4.13 -2.19
CA PHE A 6 -17.64 4.34 -1.07
C PHE A 6 -18.02 5.51 -0.15
N THR A 7 -18.96 6.38 -0.53
CA THR A 7 -19.43 7.50 0.32
C THR A 7 -20.86 7.32 0.86
N GLN A 8 -21.58 6.26 0.48
CA GLN A 8 -22.92 5.98 0.99
C GLN A 8 -22.92 4.93 2.11
N THR A 9 -22.28 5.23 3.24
CA THR A 9 -22.65 4.67 4.54
C THR A 9 -23.33 5.76 5.37
N SER A 10 -24.46 6.26 4.86
CA SER A 10 -25.58 6.79 5.65
C SER A 10 -26.71 7.18 4.70
N PHE A 11 -27.60 6.24 4.39
CA PHE A 11 -28.94 6.59 3.96
C PHE A 11 -29.87 6.40 5.15
N SER A 12 -30.27 7.50 5.78
CA SER A 12 -31.46 7.50 6.64
C SER A 12 -32.58 8.18 5.88
N ALA A 13 -33.59 7.39 5.51
CA ALA A 13 -35.00 7.78 5.48
C ALA A 13 -35.87 6.51 5.36
N GLU A 14 -36.17 5.97 6.54
CA GLU A 14 -37.40 5.29 7.00
C GLU A 14 -37.92 3.98 6.37
N THR A 15 -37.90 2.97 7.27
CA THR A 15 -38.77 1.79 7.46
C THR A 15 -38.69 0.61 6.49
N ASP A 16 -37.73 -0.27 6.77
CA ASP A 16 -38.02 -1.69 7.00
C ASP A 16 -36.95 -2.24 7.97
N ASP A 17 -37.32 -3.12 8.89
CA ASP A 17 -36.47 -3.66 9.98
C ASP A 17 -35.46 -4.69 9.42
N VAL A 18 -34.63 -4.24 8.48
CA VAL A 18 -33.53 -5.00 7.90
C VAL A 18 -32.26 -4.44 8.52
N GLU A 19 -31.62 -5.22 9.41
CA GLU A 19 -30.28 -4.91 9.89
C GLU A 19 -29.41 -4.48 8.70
N PRO A 20 -28.72 -3.33 8.79
CA PRO A 20 -27.90 -2.86 7.69
C PRO A 20 -26.84 -3.93 7.40
N VAL A 21 -26.90 -4.54 6.21
CA VAL A 21 -25.92 -5.52 5.76
C VAL A 21 -24.58 -4.79 5.61
N SER A 22 -23.79 -4.81 6.68
CA SER A 22 -22.46 -4.22 6.71
C SER A 22 -21.49 -5.16 5.99
N VAL A 23 -20.99 -4.74 4.83
CA VAL A 23 -19.96 -5.48 4.12
C VAL A 23 -18.62 -5.35 4.87
N PRO A 24 -17.94 -6.46 5.19
CA PRO A 24 -16.62 -6.39 5.82
C PRO A 24 -15.58 -5.67 4.95
N LEU A 25 -14.75 -4.82 5.56
CA LEU A 25 -13.77 -4.00 4.84
C LEU A 25 -12.75 -4.84 4.06
N ASP A 26 -12.37 -6.03 4.55
CA ASP A 26 -11.51 -6.96 3.83
C ASP A 26 -12.11 -7.38 2.48
N LYS A 27 -13.44 -7.55 2.40
CA LYS A 27 -14.15 -7.87 1.15
C LYS A 27 -14.23 -6.70 0.20
N ILE A 28 -14.33 -5.48 0.74
CA ILE A 28 -14.25 -4.26 -0.06
C ILE A 28 -12.84 -4.14 -0.67
N LEU A 29 -11.79 -4.43 0.10
CA LEU A 29 -10.40 -4.41 -0.38
C LEU A 29 -10.12 -5.49 -1.43
N GLU A 30 -10.67 -6.70 -1.28
CA GLU A 30 -10.61 -7.76 -2.30
C GLU A 30 -11.27 -7.34 -3.62
N CYS A 31 -12.42 -6.66 -3.55
CA CYS A 31 -13.09 -6.09 -4.71
C CYS A 31 -12.23 -4.98 -5.34
N MET A 32 -11.71 -4.07 -4.52
CA MET A 32 -10.84 -2.98 -4.98
C MET A 32 -9.58 -3.49 -5.66
N MET A 33 -8.93 -4.53 -5.12
CA MET A 33 -7.80 -5.20 -5.77
C MET A 33 -8.17 -5.69 -7.18
N SER A 34 -9.36 -6.29 -7.33
CA SER A 34 -9.86 -6.75 -8.63
C SER A 34 -10.11 -5.58 -9.59
N CYS A 35 -10.57 -4.43 -9.08
CA CYS A 35 -10.70 -3.21 -9.87
C CYS A 35 -9.33 -2.65 -10.31
N ILE A 36 -8.36 -2.56 -9.40
CA ILE A 36 -6.99 -2.08 -9.69
C ILE A 36 -6.37 -2.91 -10.81
N ARG A 37 -6.55 -4.23 -10.78
CA ARG A 37 -6.00 -5.16 -11.78
C ARG A 37 -6.40 -4.82 -13.22
N VAL A 38 -7.63 -4.35 -13.43
CA VAL A 38 -8.18 -4.05 -14.77
C VAL A 38 -8.27 -2.55 -15.07
N ALA A 39 -8.00 -1.69 -14.08
CA ALA A 39 -8.13 -0.24 -14.23
C ALA A 39 -7.16 0.32 -15.28
N LEU A 40 -7.62 1.34 -16.00
CA LEU A 40 -6.75 2.13 -16.86
C LEU A 40 -5.95 3.12 -16.02
N VAL A 41 -4.82 3.58 -16.54
CA VAL A 41 -3.95 4.53 -15.84
C VAL A 41 -4.67 5.81 -15.43
N ASN A 42 -5.52 6.36 -16.32
CA ASN A 42 -6.28 7.59 -16.04
C ASN A 42 -7.29 7.40 -14.91
N ASP A 43 -7.96 6.24 -14.84
CA ASP A 43 -8.92 5.96 -13.76
C ASP A 43 -8.21 5.95 -12.39
N ILE A 44 -6.97 5.49 -12.34
CA ILE A 44 -6.18 5.41 -11.11
C ILE A 44 -5.62 6.78 -10.74
N LEU A 45 -5.18 7.56 -11.73
CA LEU A 45 -4.77 8.95 -11.53
C LEU A 45 -5.90 9.80 -10.96
N ASP A 46 -7.10 9.67 -11.52
CA ASP A 46 -8.29 10.39 -11.04
C ASP A 46 -8.69 9.98 -9.61
N GLN A 47 -8.28 8.79 -9.16
CA GLN A 47 -8.61 8.23 -7.84
C GLN A 47 -7.45 8.10 -6.87
N GLU A 48 -6.29 8.68 -7.20
CA GLU A 48 -5.08 8.57 -6.39
C GLU A 48 -5.34 8.88 -4.91
N ASN A 49 -5.91 10.04 -4.61
CA ASN A 49 -6.18 10.47 -3.24
C ASN A 49 -7.11 9.51 -2.48
N ASN A 50 -8.15 9.01 -3.17
CA ASN A 50 -9.11 8.09 -2.55
C ASN A 50 -8.47 6.74 -2.26
N LEU A 51 -7.65 6.22 -3.18
CA LEU A 51 -6.90 4.97 -2.98
C LEU A 51 -5.92 5.08 -1.82
N MET A 52 -5.12 6.15 -1.78
CA MET A 52 -4.14 6.37 -0.71
C MET A 52 -4.81 6.53 0.65
N HIS A 53 -5.97 7.20 0.69
CA HIS A 53 -6.78 7.31 1.89
C HIS A 53 -7.31 5.94 2.36
N VAL A 54 -7.90 5.14 1.46
CA VAL A 54 -8.38 3.79 1.79
C VAL A 54 -7.26 2.91 2.33
N PHE A 55 -6.08 2.93 1.71
CA PHE A 55 -4.91 2.19 2.23
C PHE A 55 -4.51 2.67 3.62
N SER A 56 -4.37 3.99 3.81
CA SER A 56 -3.96 4.57 5.09
C SER A 56 -4.93 4.22 6.22
N VAL A 57 -6.24 4.29 5.94
CA VAL A 57 -7.29 3.92 6.90
C VAL A 57 -7.22 2.43 7.22
N SER A 58 -7.15 1.57 6.21
CA SER A 58 -7.14 0.10 6.38
C SER A 58 -5.93 -0.41 7.15
N LEU A 59 -4.80 0.28 7.06
CA LEU A 59 -3.57 -0.03 7.79
C LEU A 59 -3.54 0.52 9.22
N SER A 60 -4.47 1.39 9.59
CA SER A 60 -4.48 1.98 10.94
C SER A 60 -4.66 0.91 12.04
N PRO A 61 -4.15 1.15 13.27
CA PRO A 61 -4.21 0.18 14.36
C PRO A 61 -5.62 -0.30 14.72
N GLY A 62 -6.66 0.49 14.42
CA GLY A 62 -8.05 0.17 14.74
C GLY A 62 -8.67 -0.98 13.95
N PHE A 63 -8.07 -1.38 12.82
CA PHE A 63 -8.61 -2.48 12.00
C PHE A 63 -7.99 -3.84 12.30
N PRO A 64 -8.75 -4.94 12.12
CA PRO A 64 -8.23 -6.30 12.26
C PRO A 64 -7.04 -6.59 11.34
N TRP A 65 -6.20 -7.54 11.74
CA TRP A 65 -5.04 -7.94 10.95
C TRP A 65 -5.41 -8.54 9.58
N THR A 66 -6.59 -9.14 9.46
CA THR A 66 -7.10 -9.65 8.17
C THR A 66 -7.38 -8.54 7.18
N VAL A 67 -7.91 -7.39 7.64
CA VAL A 67 -8.07 -6.19 6.81
C VAL A 67 -6.72 -5.69 6.32
N LYS A 68 -5.70 -5.69 7.20
CA LYS A 68 -4.33 -5.31 6.84
C LYS A 68 -3.76 -6.22 5.75
N LEU A 69 -3.97 -7.55 5.85
CA LEU A 69 -3.56 -8.48 4.80
C LEU A 69 -4.20 -8.17 3.45
N SER A 70 -5.51 -7.94 3.41
CA SER A 70 -6.19 -7.55 2.17
C SER A 70 -5.68 -6.22 1.63
N ALA A 71 -5.37 -5.25 2.51
CA ALA A 71 -4.78 -3.98 2.11
C ALA A 71 -3.39 -4.18 1.49
N PHE A 72 -2.52 -4.99 2.09
CA PHE A 72 -1.20 -5.31 1.54
C PHE A 72 -1.31 -5.93 0.15
N SER A 73 -2.23 -6.87 -0.06
CA SER A 73 -2.47 -7.46 -1.37
C SER A 73 -2.90 -6.43 -2.42
N ALA A 74 -3.84 -5.55 -2.07
CA ALA A 74 -4.30 -4.50 -2.95
C ALA A 74 -3.20 -3.46 -3.28
N ILE A 75 -2.36 -3.11 -2.30
CA ILE A 75 -1.20 -2.23 -2.50
C ILE A 75 -0.17 -2.88 -3.44
N LYS A 76 0.17 -4.15 -3.23
CA LYS A 76 1.10 -4.90 -4.10
C LYS A 76 0.57 -4.98 -5.54
N GLU A 77 -0.73 -5.19 -5.72
CA GLU A 77 -1.36 -5.16 -7.05
C GLU A 77 -1.22 -3.76 -7.69
N LEU A 78 -1.45 -2.68 -6.92
CA LEU A 78 -1.22 -1.32 -7.43
C LEU A 78 0.25 -1.11 -7.81
N CYS A 79 1.21 -1.54 -6.99
CA CYS A 79 2.63 -1.45 -7.32
C CYS A 79 2.94 -2.13 -8.66
N SER A 80 2.39 -3.32 -8.89
CA SER A 80 2.57 -4.05 -10.16
C SER A 80 1.98 -3.28 -11.35
N ARG A 81 0.78 -2.73 -11.21
CA ARG A 81 0.15 -1.93 -12.27
C ARG A 81 0.93 -0.65 -12.58
N VAL A 82 1.34 0.08 -11.55
CA VAL A 82 2.13 1.31 -11.68
C VAL A 82 3.50 1.03 -12.29
N SER A 83 4.15 -0.08 -11.91
CA SER A 83 5.39 -0.54 -12.53
C SER A 83 5.23 -0.73 -14.05
N ASN A 84 4.17 -1.42 -14.49
CA ASN A 84 3.90 -1.63 -15.91
C ASN A 84 3.63 -0.30 -16.63
N TRP A 85 2.85 0.61 -16.05
CA TRP A 85 2.62 1.92 -16.66
C TRP A 85 3.90 2.76 -16.73
N LEU A 86 4.81 2.64 -15.77
CA LEU A 86 6.09 3.34 -15.81
C LEU A 86 6.96 2.86 -16.99
N ASP A 87 6.88 1.58 -17.33
CA ASP A 87 7.52 1.00 -18.52
C ASP A 87 6.85 1.50 -19.82
N ASP A 88 5.51 1.50 -19.86
CA ASP A 88 4.73 1.89 -21.05
C ASP A 88 4.73 3.40 -21.32
N SER A 89 4.94 4.23 -20.29
CA SER A 89 4.76 5.69 -20.35
C SER A 89 6.06 6.47 -20.59
N GLN A 90 7.20 5.82 -20.80
CA GLN A 90 8.47 6.52 -21.01
C GLN A 90 8.37 7.51 -22.18
N GLY A 91 8.67 8.79 -21.91
CA GLY A 91 8.59 9.86 -22.92
C GLY A 91 7.16 10.35 -23.22
N THR A 92 6.16 9.90 -22.47
CA THR A 92 4.77 10.38 -22.58
C THR A 92 4.45 11.45 -21.54
N HIS A 93 3.38 12.22 -21.77
CA HIS A 93 2.90 13.23 -20.82
C HIS A 93 2.40 12.64 -19.47
N LEU A 94 2.09 11.34 -19.43
CA LEU A 94 1.59 10.66 -18.22
C LEU A 94 2.70 10.29 -17.23
N GLN A 95 3.96 10.25 -17.68
CA GLN A 95 5.09 9.79 -16.88
C GLN A 95 5.23 10.58 -15.56
N GLY A 96 5.07 11.91 -15.62
CA GLY A 96 5.15 12.78 -14.44
C GLY A 96 4.10 12.43 -13.39
N SER A 97 2.87 12.15 -13.82
CA SER A 97 1.76 11.80 -12.93
C SER A 97 1.93 10.39 -12.33
N ILE A 98 2.43 9.44 -13.12
CA ILE A 98 2.76 8.09 -12.62
C ILE A 98 3.87 8.17 -11.56
N ILE A 99 4.92 8.97 -11.81
CA ILE A 99 5.98 9.24 -10.82
C ILE A 99 5.41 9.87 -9.54
N SER A 100 4.40 10.75 -9.66
CA SER A 100 3.70 11.31 -8.51
C SER A 100 3.06 10.22 -7.64
N ILE A 101 2.30 9.29 -8.24
CA ILE A 101 1.70 8.15 -7.52
C ILE A 101 2.78 7.37 -6.76
N VAL A 102 3.91 7.05 -7.41
CA VAL A 102 5.00 6.30 -6.77
C VAL A 102 5.54 7.04 -5.54
N LYS A 103 5.72 8.37 -5.64
CA LYS A 103 6.14 9.19 -4.51
C LYS A 103 5.10 9.18 -3.39
N VAL A 104 3.84 9.40 -3.71
CA VAL A 104 2.77 9.45 -2.69
C VAL A 104 2.62 8.10 -1.99
N LEU A 105 2.68 7.00 -2.75
CA LEU A 105 2.65 5.64 -2.21
C LEU A 105 3.82 5.41 -1.24
N PHE A 106 5.03 5.78 -1.64
CA PHE A 106 6.20 5.61 -0.79
C PHE A 106 6.11 6.43 0.51
N HIS A 107 5.82 7.73 0.41
CA HIS A 107 5.85 8.62 1.57
C HIS A 107 4.64 8.44 2.51
N SER A 108 3.48 8.05 1.99
CA SER A 108 2.25 7.98 2.80
C SER A 108 1.95 6.56 3.29
N VAL A 109 2.23 5.54 2.47
CA VAL A 109 1.82 4.16 2.76
C VAL A 109 2.94 3.35 3.40
N SER A 110 4.20 3.51 3.00
CA SER A 110 5.33 2.77 3.60
C SER A 110 5.42 2.91 5.12
N PRO A 111 5.29 4.13 5.72
CA PRO A 111 5.29 4.27 7.18
C PRO A 111 4.17 3.48 7.86
N LYS A 112 2.99 3.39 7.24
CA LYS A 112 1.86 2.62 7.75
C LYS A 112 2.05 1.12 7.62
N VAL A 113 2.71 0.67 6.56
CA VAL A 113 3.10 -0.74 6.41
C VAL A 113 4.13 -1.11 7.48
N LEU A 114 5.15 -0.28 7.70
CA LEU A 114 6.16 -0.50 8.74
C LEU A 114 5.53 -0.50 10.15
N GLU A 115 4.64 0.44 10.44
CA GLU A 115 3.85 0.47 11.68
C GLU A 115 3.09 -0.84 11.92
N CYS A 116 2.57 -1.49 10.87
CA CYS A 116 1.91 -2.79 11.00
C CYS A 116 2.89 -3.91 11.41
N ILE A 117 4.13 -3.88 10.92
CA ILE A 117 5.17 -4.86 11.30
C ILE A 117 5.53 -4.69 12.78
N ILE A 118 5.65 -3.44 13.23
CA ILE A 118 6.00 -3.11 14.62
C ILE A 118 4.89 -3.53 15.59
N THR A 119 3.63 -3.26 15.24
CA THR A 119 2.51 -3.32 16.19
C THR A 119 1.76 -4.65 16.20
N VAL A 120 1.70 -5.38 15.09
CA VAL A 120 0.84 -6.56 14.96
C VAL A 120 1.61 -7.83 15.25
N LYS A 121 1.41 -8.44 16.42
CA LYS A 121 2.13 -9.64 16.90
C LYS A 121 1.72 -10.96 16.21
N ILE A 122 1.57 -10.96 14.88
CA ILE A 122 1.18 -12.13 14.09
C ILE A 122 2.22 -12.33 12.98
N ALA A 123 2.95 -13.44 13.03
CA ALA A 123 4.05 -13.72 12.09
C ALA A 123 3.66 -13.59 10.61
N GLN A 124 2.45 -14.03 10.23
CA GLN A 124 1.95 -13.91 8.86
C GLN A 124 1.83 -12.44 8.42
N VAL A 125 1.46 -11.53 9.33
CA VAL A 125 1.34 -10.10 9.05
C VAL A 125 2.70 -9.49 8.83
N HIS A 126 3.70 -9.85 9.65
CA HIS A 126 5.08 -9.38 9.47
C HIS A 126 5.60 -9.74 8.08
N VAL A 127 5.45 -11.00 7.65
CA VAL A 127 5.89 -11.44 6.32
C VAL A 127 5.17 -10.67 5.21
N ALA A 128 3.84 -10.63 5.25
CA ALA A 128 3.04 -9.96 4.21
C ALA A 128 3.31 -8.45 4.13
N ALA A 129 3.47 -7.78 5.28
CA ALA A 129 3.80 -6.37 5.35
C ALA A 129 5.22 -6.09 4.83
N SER A 130 6.22 -6.90 5.21
CA SER A 130 7.59 -6.78 4.69
C SER A 130 7.64 -7.00 3.18
N GLU A 131 6.89 -7.95 2.63
CA GLU A 131 6.76 -8.12 1.18
C GLU A 131 6.11 -6.90 0.52
N CYS A 132 5.04 -6.37 1.11
CA CYS A 132 4.36 -5.19 0.61
C CYS A 132 5.30 -3.98 0.59
N LEU A 133 6.03 -3.76 1.68
CA LEU A 133 7.01 -2.69 1.79
C LEU A 133 8.09 -2.81 0.72
N LEU A 134 8.62 -4.02 0.53
CA LEU A 134 9.64 -4.29 -0.49
C LEU A 134 9.16 -3.92 -1.91
N GLU A 135 7.91 -4.23 -2.26
CA GLU A 135 7.36 -3.87 -3.58
C GLU A 135 7.21 -2.35 -3.76
N ILE A 136 6.76 -1.62 -2.73
CA ILE A 136 6.71 -0.15 -2.77
C ILE A 136 8.11 0.43 -2.95
N MET A 137 9.08 -0.11 -2.20
CA MET A 137 10.47 0.32 -2.23
C MET A 137 11.15 0.10 -3.56
N LYS A 138 10.98 -1.09 -4.17
CA LYS A 138 11.49 -1.37 -5.52
C LYS A 138 10.94 -0.37 -6.52
N LEU A 139 9.65 -0.08 -6.45
CA LEU A 139 9.01 0.88 -7.35
C LEU A 139 9.57 2.30 -7.16
N TYR A 140 9.73 2.75 -5.91
CA TYR A 140 10.33 4.04 -5.61
C TYR A 140 11.79 4.15 -6.09
N ARG A 141 12.56 3.06 -5.94
CA ARG A 141 13.96 3.01 -6.40
C ARG A 141 14.09 3.25 -7.91
N ARG A 142 13.11 2.85 -8.71
CA ARG A 142 13.10 3.06 -10.17
C ARG A 142 13.05 4.54 -10.58
N ILE A 143 12.55 5.41 -9.71
CA ILE A 143 12.34 6.84 -10.02
C ILE A 143 13.27 7.78 -9.24
N SER A 144 13.95 7.27 -8.21
CA SER A 144 14.74 8.09 -7.28
C SER A 144 16.21 8.08 -7.68
N GLU A 145 16.66 9.13 -8.37
CA GLU A 145 18.08 9.33 -8.71
C GLU A 145 18.94 9.78 -7.50
N VAL A 146 18.32 10.45 -6.53
CA VAL A 146 19.00 11.03 -5.36
C VAL A 146 18.31 10.57 -4.07
N HIS A 147 19.09 10.19 -3.05
CA HIS A 147 18.61 9.78 -1.73
C HIS A 147 18.00 10.96 -0.96
N LEU A 148 16.74 11.25 -1.25
CA LEU A 148 15.89 12.13 -0.42
C LEU A 148 14.86 11.27 0.28
N ILE A 149 15.32 10.36 1.14
CA ILE A 149 14.42 9.63 2.01
C ILE A 149 14.53 10.18 3.42
N ASP A 150 13.39 10.25 4.10
CA ASP A 150 13.30 10.67 5.49
C ASP A 150 14.17 9.78 6.38
N ALA A 151 15.14 10.40 7.07
CA ALA A 151 16.06 9.71 7.98
C ALA A 151 15.32 9.05 9.16
N GLY A 152 14.13 9.56 9.52
CA GLY A 152 13.26 8.95 10.53
C GLY A 152 12.77 7.58 10.08
N PHE A 153 12.23 7.48 8.86
CA PHE A 153 11.78 6.22 8.29
C PHE A 153 12.91 5.18 8.16
N GLU A 154 14.10 5.59 7.72
CA GLU A 154 15.26 4.70 7.61
C GLU A 154 15.67 4.15 8.99
N GLY A 155 15.76 5.01 10.01
CA GLY A 155 16.11 4.60 11.37
C GLY A 155 15.11 3.60 11.95
N GLU A 156 13.81 3.82 11.74
CA GLU A 156 12.77 2.90 12.19
C GLU A 156 12.85 1.55 11.47
N LEU A 157 13.13 1.55 10.16
CA LEU A 157 13.29 0.31 9.39
C LEU A 157 14.50 -0.51 9.87
N LEU A 158 15.64 0.14 10.12
CA LEU A 158 16.83 -0.50 10.67
C LEU A 158 16.54 -1.10 12.04
N HIS A 159 15.90 -0.33 12.92
CA HIS A 159 15.51 -0.82 14.24
C HIS A 159 14.60 -2.06 14.13
N GLN A 160 13.56 -2.00 13.29
CA GLN A 160 12.64 -3.11 13.11
C GLN A 160 13.35 -4.37 12.57
N TYR A 161 14.31 -4.22 11.66
CA TYR A 161 15.13 -5.34 11.19
C TYR A 161 15.94 -6.00 12.30
N GLU A 162 16.52 -5.22 13.22
CA GLU A 162 17.32 -5.76 14.33
C GLU A 162 16.46 -6.62 15.27
N VAL A 163 15.27 -6.13 15.62
CA VAL A 163 14.37 -6.77 16.59
C VAL A 163 13.46 -7.84 15.98
N GLU A 164 13.35 -7.92 14.65
CA GLU A 164 12.55 -8.94 13.97
C GLU A 164 13.09 -10.35 14.27
N THR A 165 12.18 -11.24 14.64
CA THR A 165 12.48 -12.64 15.01
C THR A 165 12.00 -13.64 13.96
N ASN A 166 11.07 -13.25 13.10
CA ASN A 166 10.66 -14.05 11.96
C ASN A 166 11.70 -13.95 10.84
N GLU A 167 12.42 -15.04 10.57
CA GLU A 167 13.50 -15.08 9.58
C GLU A 167 13.06 -14.68 8.16
N ALA A 168 11.84 -15.04 7.75
CA ALA A 168 11.33 -14.68 6.43
C ALA A 168 11.08 -13.16 6.34
N ALA A 169 10.42 -12.58 7.34
CA ALA A 169 10.21 -11.13 7.42
C ALA A 169 11.54 -10.38 7.54
N LYS A 170 12.48 -10.89 8.36
CA LYS A 170 13.81 -10.31 8.55
C LYS A 170 14.62 -10.27 7.26
N SER A 171 14.57 -11.34 6.46
CA SER A 171 15.20 -11.41 5.14
C SER A 171 14.63 -10.36 4.17
N LEU A 172 13.31 -10.15 4.19
CA LEU A 172 12.63 -9.13 3.37
C LEU A 172 12.99 -7.70 3.82
N LEU A 173 13.03 -7.44 5.14
CA LEU A 173 13.46 -6.15 5.69
C LEU A 173 14.92 -5.84 5.34
N ARG A 174 15.80 -6.84 5.34
CA ARG A 174 17.18 -6.68 4.86
C ARG A 174 17.22 -6.22 3.40
N LYS A 175 16.40 -6.80 2.52
CA LYS A 175 16.31 -6.36 1.12
C LYS A 175 15.81 -4.93 1.01
N CYS A 176 14.86 -4.53 1.86
CA CYS A 176 14.42 -3.13 1.96
C CYS A 176 15.61 -2.22 2.31
N ILE A 177 16.39 -2.57 3.34
CA ILE A 177 17.60 -1.82 3.75
C ILE A 177 18.64 -1.76 2.63
N ASN A 178 18.86 -2.85 1.89
CA ASN A 178 19.78 -2.85 0.75
C ASN A 178 19.35 -1.86 -0.34
N ILE A 179 18.05 -1.82 -0.67
CA ILE A 179 17.49 -0.83 -1.61
C ILE A 179 17.68 0.59 -1.08
N PHE A 180 17.52 0.79 0.23
CA PHE A 180 17.78 2.06 0.90
C PHE A 180 19.21 2.54 0.74
N GLN A 181 20.17 1.64 0.98
CA GLN A 181 21.60 1.96 1.02
C GLN A 181 22.28 1.81 -0.35
N ASN A 182 21.54 1.47 -1.39
CA ASN A 182 22.04 1.08 -2.72
C ASN A 182 23.10 -0.03 -2.66
N LEU A 183 22.97 -0.94 -1.70
CA LEU A 183 23.80 -2.11 -1.66
C LEU A 183 23.23 -3.09 -2.69
N GLU A 184 24.05 -3.48 -3.67
CA GLU A 184 23.70 -4.55 -4.61
C GLU A 184 23.45 -5.86 -3.84
N ASP A 185 22.48 -6.65 -4.29
CA ASP A 185 22.06 -7.93 -3.69
C ASP A 185 23.17 -8.99 -3.66
#